data_AF-A0A660M806-F1
#
_entry.id   AF-A0A660M806-F1
#
_cell.length_a   1.000
_cell.length_b   1.000
_cell.length_c   1.000
_cell.angle_alpha   90.00
_cell.angle_beta   90.00
_cell.angle_gamma   90.00
#
_symmetry.space_group_name_H-M   'P 1'
#
loop_
_entity.id
_entity.type
_entity.pdbx_description
1 polymer ?
#
loop_
_entity_poly.entity_id
_entity_poly.type
_entity_poly.pdbx_seq_one_letter_code
_entity_poly.pdbx_strand_id
1 'polypeptide(L)'
;MKKYFRKIKQNRVLLATLFIVSFIPVIYAGTFLASIWDPYSKIENLKISVVNEDEPVIFNGQNIELGNKISDNLKQSRTLNWQFTDLKTAEKYLTDGDTFMIVYIPKDFSKNSVSFLGENPQKVNISFKTNVSKSKSGEVISTNAAQKLSEQVRVQISENYSKILLSQLSNVQNGFSKAANGSEQISNGIGSLENGLNSANSGVIKLKNGAEKLNSANQKMAEASDKLAFSATEISNKTNLLSQNSENLQKGLQDFSA
;
A
#
# COMPACT_ATOMS: atom_id res chain seq x y z
N MET A 1 -32.91 -54.88 57.35
CA MET A 1 -32.45 -53.51 57.05
C MET A 1 -33.14 -52.40 57.87
N LYS A 2 -34.48 -52.28 57.91
CA LYS A 2 -35.18 -51.16 58.62
C LYS A 2 -34.82 -51.00 60.11
N LYS A 3 -34.56 -52.09 60.85
CA LYS A 3 -34.16 -52.04 62.29
C LYS A 3 -32.77 -51.42 62.51
N TYR A 4 -31.81 -51.62 61.61
CA TYR A 4 -30.45 -51.08 61.73
C TYR A 4 -30.40 -49.59 61.43
N PHE A 5 -31.15 -49.12 60.42
CA PHE A 5 -31.31 -47.69 60.13
C PHE A 5 -31.91 -46.91 61.32
N ARG A 6 -32.87 -47.51 62.03
CA ARG A 6 -33.45 -46.89 63.23
C ARG A 6 -32.44 -46.78 64.38
N LYS A 7 -31.57 -47.79 64.54
CA LYS A 7 -30.50 -47.82 65.56
C LYS A 7 -29.39 -46.80 65.29
N ILE A 8 -29.05 -46.59 64.01
CA ILE A 8 -28.10 -45.56 63.56
C ILE A 8 -28.69 -44.15 63.79
N LYS A 9 -29.97 -43.95 63.46
CA LYS A 9 -30.64 -42.64 63.63
C LYS A 9 -30.81 -42.21 65.09
N GLN A 10 -30.87 -43.16 66.03
CA GLN A 10 -31.02 -42.89 67.47
C GLN A 10 -29.69 -42.71 68.21
N ASN A 11 -28.57 -43.21 67.66
CA ASN A 11 -27.26 -43.11 68.28
C ASN A 11 -26.46 -41.95 67.67
N ARG A 12 -26.35 -40.84 68.41
CA ARG A 12 -25.67 -39.61 67.97
C ARG A 12 -24.20 -39.84 67.60
N VAL A 13 -23.51 -40.80 68.22
CA VAL A 13 -22.11 -41.12 67.93
C VAL A 13 -21.97 -41.83 66.59
N LEU A 14 -22.81 -42.84 66.33
CA LEU A 14 -22.82 -43.56 65.04
C LEU A 14 -23.18 -42.64 63.87
N LEU A 15 -24.14 -41.74 64.08
CA LEU A 15 -24.52 -40.74 63.08
C LEU A 15 -23.35 -39.79 62.77
N ALA A 16 -22.64 -39.32 63.80
CA ALA A 16 -21.48 -38.44 63.63
C ALA A 16 -20.33 -39.13 62.86
N THR A 17 -20.02 -40.39 63.17
CA THR A 17 -19.01 -41.16 62.42
C THR A 17 -19.37 -41.37 60.95
N LEU A 18 -20.65 -41.65 60.66
CA LEU A 18 -21.10 -41.87 59.29
C LEU A 18 -21.09 -40.57 58.48
N PHE A 19 -21.40 -39.44 59.14
CA PHE A 19 -21.25 -38.11 58.58
C PHE A 19 -19.77 -37.82 58.25
N ILE A 20 -18.85 -37.99 59.20
CA ILE A 20 -17.40 -37.75 58.99
C ILE A 20 -16.86 -38.60 57.83
N VAL A 21 -17.19 -39.89 57.78
CA VAL A 21 -16.74 -40.78 56.68
C VAL A 21 -17.32 -40.35 55.33
N SER A 22 -18.56 -39.84 55.30
CA SER A 22 -19.17 -39.31 54.08
C SER A 22 -18.50 -38.03 53.57
N PHE A 23 -17.80 -37.28 54.43
CA PHE A 23 -17.04 -36.11 54.01
C PHE A 23 -15.66 -36.46 53.45
N ILE A 24 -15.11 -37.65 53.73
CA ILE A 24 -13.79 -38.05 53.19
C ILE A 24 -13.76 -38.03 51.65
N PRO A 25 -14.74 -38.63 50.92
CA PRO A 25 -14.79 -38.54 49.47
C PRO A 25 -15.02 -37.10 48.96
N VAL A 26 -15.75 -36.27 49.70
CA VAL A 26 -16.04 -34.87 49.33
C VAL A 26 -14.80 -34.00 49.50
N ILE A 27 -14.01 -34.21 50.56
CA ILE A 27 -12.74 -33.52 50.79
C ILE A 27 -11.71 -33.96 49.73
N TYR A 28 -11.63 -35.26 49.44
CA TYR A 28 -10.75 -35.76 48.38
C TYR A 28 -11.15 -35.25 46.99
N ALA A 29 -12.43 -35.31 46.64
CA ALA A 29 -12.95 -34.77 45.39
C ALA A 29 -12.77 -33.24 45.34
N GLY A 30 -12.99 -32.52 46.43
CA GLY A 30 -12.82 -31.07 46.52
C GLY A 30 -11.38 -30.63 46.36
N THR A 31 -10.43 -31.33 46.99
CA THR A 31 -8.98 -31.06 46.82
C THR A 31 -8.49 -31.44 45.42
N PHE A 32 -8.99 -32.53 44.85
CA PHE A 32 -8.71 -32.93 43.47
C PHE A 32 -9.29 -31.94 42.44
N LEU A 33 -10.55 -31.52 42.60
CA LEU A 33 -11.19 -30.50 41.77
C LEU A 33 -10.48 -29.15 41.90
N ALA A 34 -10.09 -28.73 43.10
CA ALA A 34 -9.30 -27.52 43.30
C ALA A 34 -7.93 -27.61 42.60
N SER A 35 -7.30 -28.80 42.61
CA SER A 35 -6.05 -29.04 41.88
C SER A 35 -6.22 -29.02 40.34
N ILE A 36 -7.42 -29.24 39.83
CA ILE A 36 -7.76 -29.23 38.38
C ILE A 36 -8.38 -27.90 37.94
N TRP A 37 -8.93 -27.11 38.86
CA TRP A 37 -9.42 -25.77 38.57
C TRP A 37 -8.27 -24.80 38.28
N ASP A 38 -7.09 -25.06 38.85
CA ASP A 38 -5.90 -24.23 38.62
C ASP A 38 -4.57 -25.01 38.47
N PRO A 39 -4.44 -25.91 37.49
CA PRO A 39 -3.19 -26.60 37.19
C PRO A 39 -2.16 -25.67 36.51
N TYR A 40 -2.51 -24.40 36.26
CA TYR A 40 -1.71 -23.43 35.53
C TYR A 40 -1.15 -22.29 36.40
N SER A 41 -1.65 -22.04 37.62
CA SER A 41 -1.10 -21.02 38.55
C SER A 41 0.37 -21.20 38.88
N LYS A 42 0.89 -22.42 38.77
CA LYS A 42 2.32 -22.70 38.98
C LYS A 42 3.18 -22.51 37.73
N ILE A 43 2.58 -22.29 36.56
CA ILE A 43 3.27 -22.07 35.30
C ILE A 43 3.77 -20.63 35.18
N GLU A 44 3.17 -19.67 35.90
CA GLU A 44 3.66 -18.29 35.99
C GLU A 44 5.11 -18.19 36.49
N ASN A 45 5.57 -19.18 37.28
CA ASN A 45 6.94 -19.28 37.78
C ASN A 45 7.89 -20.04 36.84
N LEU A 46 7.41 -20.57 35.72
CA LEU A 46 8.22 -21.32 34.78
C LEU A 46 9.09 -20.34 33.98
N LYS A 47 10.39 -20.34 34.26
CA LYS A 47 11.36 -19.51 33.55
C LYS A 47 11.61 -20.07 32.15
N ILE A 48 11.42 -19.24 31.13
CA ILE A 48 11.63 -19.59 29.72
C ILE A 48 12.61 -18.60 29.12
N SER A 49 13.70 -19.11 28.56
CA SER A 49 14.68 -18.30 27.86
C SER A 49 14.17 -17.95 26.46
N VAL A 50 14.23 -16.68 26.07
CA VAL A 50 13.91 -16.20 24.72
C VAL A 50 15.18 -15.63 24.10
N VAL A 51 15.57 -16.18 22.96
CA VAL A 51 16.71 -15.75 22.17
C VAL A 51 16.18 -15.21 20.85
N ASN A 52 16.39 -13.91 20.63
CA ASN A 52 15.98 -13.25 19.40
C ASN A 52 17.22 -12.81 18.61
N GLU A 53 17.53 -13.52 17.53
CA GLU A 53 18.60 -13.15 16.60
C GLU A 53 18.07 -12.51 15.31
N ASP A 54 16.75 -12.33 15.20
CA ASP A 54 16.08 -11.79 14.03
C ASP A 54 16.63 -10.42 13.60
N GLU A 55 16.88 -10.27 12.30
CA GLU A 55 17.26 -8.98 11.73
C GLU A 55 16.07 -8.32 11.01
N PRO A 56 15.89 -7.00 11.21
CA PRO A 56 14.84 -6.27 10.53
C PRO A 56 15.07 -6.29 9.01
N VAL A 57 13.98 -6.33 8.24
CA VAL A 57 14.03 -6.28 6.77
C VAL A 57 13.20 -5.13 6.25
N ILE A 58 13.73 -4.42 5.26
CA ILE A 58 12.95 -3.42 4.52
C ILE A 58 12.23 -4.13 3.38
N PHE A 59 10.91 -4.09 3.41
CA PHE A 59 10.06 -4.65 2.36
C PHE A 59 9.06 -3.60 1.90
N ASN A 60 9.09 -3.25 0.61
CA ASN A 60 8.21 -2.23 0.00
C ASN A 60 8.19 -0.90 0.78
N GLY A 61 9.36 -0.44 1.22
CA GLY A 61 9.54 0.80 1.97
C GLY A 61 9.10 0.73 3.44
N GLN A 62 8.61 -0.42 3.92
CA GLN A 62 8.26 -0.64 5.31
C GLN A 62 9.36 -1.42 6.03
N ASN A 63 9.70 -0.97 7.25
CA ASN A 63 10.60 -1.71 8.13
C ASN A 63 9.81 -2.82 8.85
N ILE A 64 10.21 -4.07 8.63
CA ILE A 64 9.54 -5.26 9.17
C ILE A 64 10.46 -5.89 10.22
N GLU A 65 10.01 -5.83 11.48
CA GLU A 65 10.74 -6.35 12.65
C GLU A 65 9.83 -7.31 13.45
N LEU A 66 9.52 -8.46 12.85
CA LEU A 66 8.58 -9.40 13.42
C LEU A 66 9.12 -10.08 14.69
N GLY A 67 10.41 -10.44 14.73
CA GLY A 67 11.04 -11.03 15.92
C GLY A 67 11.03 -10.07 17.11
N ASN A 68 11.27 -8.78 16.87
CA ASN A 68 11.16 -7.73 17.90
C ASN A 68 9.72 -7.59 18.41
N LYS A 69 8.73 -7.53 17.51
CA LYS A 69 7.31 -7.47 17.89
C LYS A 69 6.88 -8.68 18.73
N ILE A 70 7.27 -9.89 18.34
CA ILE A 70 6.98 -11.10 19.13
C ILE A 70 7.67 -10.99 20.49
N SER A 71 8.94 -10.63 20.53
CA SER A 71 9.70 -10.49 21.78
C SER A 71 9.05 -9.49 22.73
N ASP A 72 8.60 -8.35 22.22
CA ASP A 72 7.93 -7.32 23.02
C ASP A 72 6.54 -7.77 23.50
N ASN A 73 5.78 -8.49 22.67
CA ASN A 73 4.52 -9.10 23.08
C ASN A 73 4.71 -10.15 24.18
N LEU A 74 5.78 -10.96 24.10
CA LEU A 74 6.13 -11.91 25.14
C LEU A 74 6.48 -11.20 26.45
N LYS A 75 7.30 -10.13 26.41
CA LYS A 75 7.61 -9.31 27.60
C LYS A 75 6.35 -8.78 28.31
N GLN A 76 5.33 -8.40 27.54
CA GLN A 76 4.08 -7.86 28.08
C GLN A 76 3.16 -8.95 28.65
N SER A 77 3.27 -10.19 28.17
CA SER A 77 2.46 -11.30 28.66
C SER A 77 2.87 -11.70 30.08
N ARG A 78 1.91 -11.71 31.01
CA ARG A 78 2.13 -12.09 32.42
C ARG A 78 1.97 -13.58 32.69
N THR A 79 1.85 -14.38 31.64
CA THR A 79 1.51 -15.81 31.74
C THR A 79 2.71 -16.69 32.06
N LEU A 80 3.93 -16.24 31.76
CA LEU A 80 5.17 -16.98 31.88
C LEU A 80 6.31 -16.04 32.30
N ASN A 81 7.33 -16.57 32.94
CA ASN A 81 8.49 -15.78 33.36
C ASN A 81 9.55 -15.76 32.25
N TRP A 82 9.49 -14.77 31.38
CA TRP A 82 10.37 -14.64 30.22
C TRP A 82 11.75 -14.11 30.57
N GLN A 83 12.79 -14.81 30.13
CA GLN A 83 14.19 -14.46 30.30
C GLN A 83 14.81 -14.17 28.95
N PHE A 84 14.94 -12.89 28.58
CA PHE A 84 15.53 -12.50 27.30
C PHE A 84 17.06 -12.49 27.43
N THR A 85 17.74 -13.31 26.64
CA THR A 85 19.18 -13.51 26.75
C THR A 85 19.80 -13.98 25.43
N ASP A 86 21.12 -14.03 25.35
CA ASP A 86 21.84 -14.57 24.19
C ASP A 86 21.81 -16.11 24.16
N LEU A 87 22.09 -16.71 23.00
CA LEU A 87 22.01 -18.16 22.83
C LEU A 87 22.90 -18.94 23.82
N LYS A 88 24.11 -18.45 24.08
CA LYS A 88 25.07 -19.13 24.96
C LYS A 88 24.59 -19.12 26.41
N THR A 89 24.06 -17.99 26.88
CA THR A 89 23.48 -17.87 28.21
C THR A 89 22.19 -18.68 28.35
N ALA A 90 21.33 -18.67 27.32
CA ALA A 90 20.10 -19.48 27.30
C ALA A 90 20.40 -20.98 27.39
N GLU A 91 21.41 -21.47 26.64
CA GLU A 91 21.85 -22.87 26.69
C GLU A 91 22.42 -23.25 28.05
N LYS A 92 23.16 -22.35 28.69
CA LYS A 92 23.62 -22.54 30.07
C LYS A 92 22.43 -22.65 31.04
N TYR A 93 21.49 -21.69 31.01
CA TYR A 93 20.31 -21.75 31.88
C TYR A 93 19.44 -22.99 31.64
N LEU A 94 19.37 -23.47 30.40
CA LEU A 94 18.66 -24.70 30.09
C LEU A 94 19.36 -25.92 30.69
N THR A 95 20.70 -25.95 30.62
CA THR A 95 21.53 -27.05 31.15
C THR A 95 21.54 -27.07 32.68
N ASP A 96 21.68 -25.90 33.31
CA ASP A 96 21.71 -25.72 34.77
C ASP A 96 20.32 -25.94 35.41
N GLY A 97 19.26 -26.01 34.59
CA GLY A 97 17.88 -26.19 35.05
C GLY A 97 17.20 -24.89 35.51
N ASP A 98 17.87 -23.75 35.35
CA ASP A 98 17.35 -22.42 35.64
C ASP A 98 16.17 -22.05 34.74
N THR A 99 16.20 -22.49 33.48
CA THR A 99 15.08 -22.35 32.54
C THR A 99 14.65 -23.69 31.98
N PHE A 100 13.36 -23.81 31.68
CA PHE A 100 12.76 -25.07 31.25
C PHE A 100 12.86 -25.29 29.73
N MET A 101 12.91 -24.19 28.98
CA MET A 101 12.86 -24.17 27.53
C MET A 101 13.58 -22.92 27.00
N ILE A 102 14.15 -23.07 25.80
CA ILE A 102 14.62 -21.97 24.96
C ILE A 102 13.66 -21.82 23.78
N VAL A 103 13.17 -20.60 23.60
CA VAL A 103 12.49 -20.13 22.39
C VAL A 103 13.53 -19.40 21.55
N TYR A 104 13.86 -19.93 20.37
CA TYR A 104 14.86 -19.36 19.49
C TYR A 104 14.21 -18.80 18.21
N ILE A 105 14.31 -17.49 18.02
CA ILE A 105 13.87 -16.76 16.84
C ILE A 105 15.10 -16.56 15.94
N PRO A 106 15.14 -17.21 14.76
CA PRO A 106 16.32 -17.18 13.89
C PRO A 106 16.51 -15.82 13.20
N LYS A 107 17.73 -15.58 12.73
CA LYS A 107 18.16 -14.35 12.06
C LYS A 107 17.32 -13.95 10.83
N ASP A 108 16.82 -14.93 10.11
CA ASP A 108 16.05 -14.75 8.88
C ASP A 108 14.54 -14.72 9.10
N PHE A 109 14.07 -14.62 10.35
CA PHE A 109 12.66 -14.76 10.69
C PHE A 109 11.79 -13.68 10.04
N SER A 110 12.14 -12.40 10.17
CA SER A 110 11.46 -11.28 9.53
C SER A 110 11.58 -11.34 8.00
N LYS A 111 12.76 -11.69 7.49
CA LYS A 111 12.99 -11.89 6.05
C LYS A 111 12.08 -12.97 5.46
N ASN A 112 11.99 -14.13 6.13
CA ASN A 112 11.14 -15.23 5.69
C ASN A 112 9.66 -14.86 5.81
N SER A 113 9.28 -14.03 6.79
CA SER A 113 7.89 -13.57 6.94
C SER A 113 7.39 -12.74 5.76
N VAL A 114 8.25 -12.05 5.01
CA VAL A 114 7.82 -11.28 3.82
C VAL A 114 8.00 -12.06 2.51
N SER A 115 8.65 -13.23 2.56
CA SER A 115 8.94 -14.04 1.37
C SER A 115 7.71 -14.67 0.71
N PHE A 116 6.55 -14.68 1.39
CA PHE A 116 5.29 -15.23 0.86
C PHE A 116 4.80 -14.52 -0.41
N LEU A 117 5.24 -13.28 -0.65
CA LEU A 117 4.93 -12.50 -1.85
C LEU A 117 5.95 -12.70 -2.98
N GLY A 118 7.05 -13.42 -2.72
CA GLY A 118 8.10 -13.70 -3.69
C GLY A 118 7.92 -15.03 -4.40
N GLU A 119 8.80 -15.31 -5.37
CA GLU A 119 8.76 -16.54 -6.17
C GLU A 119 9.07 -17.82 -5.35
N ASN A 120 9.75 -17.69 -4.21
CA ASN A 120 10.13 -18.83 -3.37
C ASN A 120 9.76 -18.59 -1.89
N PRO A 121 8.50 -18.85 -1.50
CA PRO A 121 8.02 -18.61 -0.15
C PRO A 121 8.73 -19.51 0.86
N GLN A 122 9.34 -18.89 1.88
CA GLN A 122 10.01 -19.58 2.98
C GLN A 122 9.07 -19.75 4.17
N LYS A 123 9.21 -20.87 4.87
CA LYS A 123 8.47 -21.12 6.11
C LYS A 123 9.05 -20.30 7.25
N VAL A 124 8.18 -19.63 8.00
CA VAL A 124 8.53 -18.93 9.23
C VAL A 124 8.47 -19.93 10.38
N ASN A 125 9.61 -20.28 10.96
CA ASN A 125 9.71 -21.25 12.05
C ASN A 125 10.37 -20.62 13.28
N ILE A 126 9.87 -20.99 14.46
CA ILE A 126 10.54 -20.76 15.75
C ILE A 126 11.04 -22.11 16.23
N SER A 127 12.29 -22.15 16.69
CA SER A 127 12.89 -23.37 17.23
C SER A 127 12.73 -23.42 18.74
N PHE A 128 12.43 -24.62 19.25
CA PHE A 128 12.25 -24.87 20.67
C PHE A 128 13.29 -25.89 21.14
N LYS A 129 14.08 -25.55 22.16
CA LYS A 129 14.98 -26.50 22.84
C LYS A 129 14.51 -26.70 24.28
N THR A 130 14.53 -27.94 24.78
CA THR A 130 14.08 -28.29 26.13
C THR A 130 15.06 -29.25 26.80
N ASN A 131 15.08 -29.29 28.13
CA ASN A 131 15.92 -30.21 28.91
C ASN A 131 15.11 -31.38 29.53
N VAL A 132 13.96 -31.74 28.95
CA VAL A 132 13.02 -32.71 29.56
C VAL A 132 13.41 -34.18 29.35
N SER A 133 14.71 -34.49 29.34
CA SER A 133 15.24 -35.79 28.93
C SER A 133 14.74 -37.03 29.69
N LYS A 134 13.91 -36.94 30.75
CA LYS A 134 13.45 -38.11 31.53
C LYS A 134 12.01 -38.11 32.12
N SER A 135 11.15 -37.09 31.93
CA SER A 135 9.83 -37.02 32.61
C SER A 135 8.64 -36.75 31.66
N LYS A 136 7.61 -37.61 31.72
CA LYS A 136 6.41 -37.51 30.86
C LYS A 136 5.60 -36.23 31.09
N SER A 137 5.55 -35.75 32.33
CA SER A 137 4.85 -34.49 32.66
C SER A 137 5.56 -33.28 32.07
N GLY A 138 6.91 -33.28 32.05
CA GLY A 138 7.69 -32.19 31.47
C GLY A 138 7.56 -32.12 29.94
N GLU A 139 7.50 -33.28 29.28
CA GLU A 139 7.25 -33.39 27.84
C GLU A 139 5.88 -32.79 27.44
N VAL A 140 4.83 -33.09 28.21
CA VAL A 140 3.47 -32.56 27.97
C VAL A 140 3.40 -31.05 28.20
N ILE A 141 4.00 -30.55 29.28
CA ILE A 141 4.06 -29.10 29.58
C ILE A 141 4.82 -28.36 28.46
N SER A 142 5.98 -28.89 28.05
CA SER A 142 6.78 -28.30 26.97
C SER A 142 6.03 -28.27 25.65
N THR A 143 5.41 -29.38 25.25
CA THR A 143 4.67 -29.48 23.99
C THR A 143 3.51 -28.49 23.96
N ASN A 144 2.74 -28.39 25.06
CA ASN A 144 1.63 -27.44 25.15
C ASN A 144 2.10 -25.97 25.13
N ALA A 145 3.21 -25.66 25.80
CA ALA A 145 3.80 -24.32 25.77
C ALA A 145 4.27 -23.94 24.36
N ALA A 146 5.00 -24.84 23.69
CA ALA A 146 5.45 -24.65 22.31
C ALA A 146 4.26 -24.50 21.33
N GLN A 147 3.20 -25.28 21.52
CA GLN A 147 1.99 -25.19 20.70
C GLN A 147 1.27 -23.85 20.87
N LYS A 148 1.05 -23.40 22.12
CA LYS A 148 0.44 -22.09 22.41
C LYS A 148 1.28 -20.93 21.85
N LEU A 149 2.60 -20.99 22.01
CA LEU A 149 3.48 -19.97 21.46
C LEU A 149 3.43 -19.96 19.93
N SER A 150 3.47 -21.13 19.31
CA SER A 150 3.36 -21.26 17.85
C SER A 150 2.02 -20.69 17.34
N GLU A 151 0.94 -20.84 18.09
CA GLU A 151 -0.37 -20.26 17.75
C GLU A 151 -0.36 -18.74 17.82
N GLN A 152 0.17 -18.15 18.90
CA GLN A 152 0.31 -16.69 19.02
C GLN A 152 1.17 -16.11 17.89
N VAL A 153 2.26 -16.79 17.56
CA VAL A 153 3.17 -16.40 16.48
C VAL A 153 2.46 -16.46 15.13
N ARG A 154 1.67 -17.52 14.87
CA ARG A 154 0.85 -17.63 13.66
C ARG A 154 -0.17 -16.49 13.53
N VAL A 155 -0.82 -16.09 14.63
CA VAL A 155 -1.74 -14.95 14.65
C VAL A 155 -1.01 -13.66 14.27
N GLN A 156 0.15 -13.37 14.90
CA GLN A 156 0.93 -12.16 14.60
C GLN A 156 1.45 -12.14 13.15
N ILE A 157 1.90 -13.29 12.63
CA ILE A 157 2.29 -13.44 11.22
C ILE A 157 1.09 -13.11 10.32
N SER A 158 -0.09 -13.67 10.62
CA SER A 158 -1.31 -13.46 9.84
C SER A 158 -1.74 -12.00 9.85
N GLU A 159 -1.69 -11.32 11.00
CA GLU A 159 -1.95 -9.89 11.11
C GLU A 159 -0.95 -9.05 10.31
N ASN A 160 0.33 -9.39 10.36
CA ASN A 160 1.37 -8.71 9.59
C ASN A 160 1.14 -8.91 8.09
N TYR A 161 0.73 -10.10 7.66
CA TYR A 161 0.39 -10.38 6.27
C TYR A 161 -0.80 -9.54 5.83
N SER A 162 -1.88 -9.48 6.62
CA SER A 162 -3.02 -8.62 6.32
C SER A 162 -2.61 -7.15 6.20
N LYS A 163 -1.75 -6.64 7.08
CA LYS A 163 -1.23 -5.26 7.00
C LYS A 163 -0.42 -5.02 5.72
N ILE A 164 0.48 -5.93 5.37
CA ILE A 164 1.27 -5.84 4.14
C ILE A 164 0.33 -5.85 2.92
N LEU A 165 -0.60 -6.80 2.85
CA LEU A 165 -1.57 -6.91 1.74
C LEU A 165 -2.43 -5.65 1.60
N LEU A 166 -2.95 -5.12 2.71
CA LEU A 166 -3.72 -3.87 2.70
C LEU A 166 -2.88 -2.68 2.23
N SER A 167 -1.60 -2.61 2.62
CA SER A 167 -0.70 -1.56 2.14
C SER A 167 -0.41 -1.68 0.64
N GLN A 168 -0.25 -2.91 0.12
CA GLN A 168 -0.10 -3.14 -1.31
C GLN A 168 -1.37 -2.76 -2.07
N LEU A 169 -2.54 -3.11 -1.55
CA LEU A 169 -3.82 -2.75 -2.14
C LEU A 169 -3.99 -1.22 -2.19
N SER A 170 -3.58 -0.51 -1.13
CA SER A 170 -3.58 0.96 -1.11
C SER A 170 -2.63 1.54 -2.17
N ASN A 171 -1.44 0.96 -2.35
CA ASN A 171 -0.52 1.38 -3.41
C ASN A 171 -1.09 1.16 -4.80
N VAL A 172 -1.77 0.03 -5.03
CA VAL A 172 -2.48 -0.27 -6.29
C VAL A 172 -3.61 0.74 -6.52
N GLN A 173 -4.42 1.03 -5.49
CA GLN A 173 -5.47 2.04 -5.56
C GLN A 173 -4.90 3.43 -5.93
N ASN A 174 -3.77 3.82 -5.33
CA ASN A 174 -3.09 5.06 -5.67
C ASN A 174 -2.58 5.05 -7.13
N GLY A 175 -2.09 3.91 -7.60
CA GLY A 175 -1.73 3.70 -9.01
C GLY A 175 -2.92 3.92 -9.95
N PHE A 176 -4.07 3.33 -9.64
CA PHE A 176 -5.31 3.53 -10.41
C PHE A 176 -5.80 4.98 -10.36
N SER A 177 -5.71 5.66 -9.22
CA SER A 177 -6.06 7.08 -9.12
C SER A 177 -5.15 7.96 -10.00
N LYS A 178 -3.83 7.69 -10.01
CA LYS A 178 -2.90 8.37 -10.91
C LYS A 178 -3.23 8.11 -12.38
N ALA A 179 -3.58 6.87 -12.73
CA ALA A 179 -3.99 6.52 -14.08
C ALA A 179 -5.29 7.24 -14.49
N ALA A 180 -6.28 7.33 -13.60
CA ALA A 180 -7.53 8.06 -13.83
C ALA A 180 -7.26 9.56 -14.07
N ASN A 181 -6.45 10.19 -13.23
CA ASN A 181 -6.07 11.60 -13.39
C ASN A 181 -5.30 11.83 -14.71
N GLY A 182 -4.41 10.90 -15.08
CA GLY A 182 -3.71 10.95 -16.36
C GLY A 182 -4.66 10.86 -17.56
N SER A 183 -5.66 9.97 -17.50
CA SER A 183 -6.71 9.87 -18.53
C SER A 183 -7.55 11.15 -18.65
N GLU A 184 -7.87 11.79 -17.53
CA GLU A 184 -8.58 13.07 -17.52
C GLU A 184 -7.73 14.19 -18.17
N GLN A 185 -6.43 14.26 -17.86
CA GLN A 185 -5.52 15.19 -18.51
C GLN A 185 -5.44 14.97 -20.03
N ILE A 186 -5.40 13.72 -20.48
CA ILE A 186 -5.44 13.38 -21.92
C ILE A 186 -6.76 13.85 -22.54
N SER A 187 -7.90 13.59 -21.89
CA SER A 187 -9.21 14.02 -22.39
C SER A 187 -9.30 15.55 -22.54
N ASN A 188 -8.83 16.30 -21.53
CA ASN A 188 -8.76 17.76 -21.56
C ASN A 188 -7.79 18.26 -22.65
N GLY A 189 -6.67 17.56 -22.85
CA GLY A 189 -5.71 17.83 -23.94
C GLY A 189 -6.32 17.64 -25.33
N ILE A 190 -7.13 16.59 -25.52
CA ILE A 190 -7.87 16.34 -26.77
C ILE A 190 -8.86 17.48 -27.04
N GLY A 191 -9.63 17.91 -26.02
CA GLY A 191 -10.55 19.05 -26.18
C GLY A 191 -9.83 20.36 -26.52
N SER A 192 -8.65 20.59 -25.93
CA SER A 192 -7.81 21.75 -26.26
C SER A 192 -7.27 21.69 -27.69
N LEU A 193 -6.86 20.51 -28.15
CA LEU A 193 -6.41 20.28 -29.52
C LEU A 193 -7.55 20.52 -30.53
N GLU A 194 -8.76 20.03 -30.26
CA GLU A 194 -9.94 20.26 -31.09
C GLU A 194 -10.23 21.76 -31.24
N ASN A 195 -10.22 22.51 -30.14
CA ASN A 195 -10.39 23.97 -30.15
C ASN A 195 -9.29 24.68 -30.97
N GLY A 196 -8.04 24.22 -30.84
CA GLY A 196 -6.91 24.70 -31.62
C GLY A 196 -7.09 24.45 -33.13
N LEU A 197 -7.53 23.26 -33.51
CA LEU A 197 -7.81 22.89 -34.91
C LEU A 197 -8.97 23.72 -35.48
N ASN A 198 -10.04 23.94 -34.72
CA ASN A 198 -11.14 24.81 -35.14
C ASN A 198 -10.71 26.27 -35.35
N SER A 199 -9.83 26.77 -34.48
CA SER A 199 -9.23 28.10 -34.61
C SER A 199 -8.33 28.20 -35.84
N ALA A 200 -7.49 27.19 -36.08
CA ALA A 200 -6.62 27.11 -37.25
C ALA A 200 -7.45 27.07 -38.55
N ASN A 201 -8.50 26.24 -38.61
CA ASN A 201 -9.40 26.17 -39.75
C ASN A 201 -10.08 27.52 -40.04
N SER A 202 -10.53 28.21 -38.98
CA SER A 202 -11.09 29.56 -39.09
C SER A 202 -10.06 30.56 -39.62
N GLY A 203 -8.79 30.45 -39.20
CA GLY A 203 -7.67 31.24 -39.71
C GLY A 203 -7.40 30.98 -41.20
N VAL A 204 -7.42 29.73 -41.64
CA VAL A 204 -7.28 29.33 -43.05
C VAL A 204 -8.40 29.93 -43.90
N ILE A 205 -9.65 29.90 -43.44
CA ILE A 205 -10.78 30.52 -44.14
C ILE A 205 -10.58 32.05 -44.27
N LYS A 206 -10.15 32.72 -43.20
CA LYS A 206 -9.85 34.15 -43.23
C LYS A 206 -8.72 34.48 -44.22
N LEU A 207 -7.66 33.66 -44.24
CA LEU A 207 -6.54 33.81 -45.17
C LEU A 207 -7.00 33.65 -46.62
N LYS A 208 -7.80 32.62 -46.92
CA LYS A 208 -8.40 32.40 -48.25
C LYS A 208 -9.20 33.63 -48.71
N ASN A 209 -10.11 34.10 -47.87
CA ASN A 209 -10.93 35.28 -48.17
C ASN A 209 -10.07 36.55 -48.39
N GLY A 210 -8.98 36.70 -47.62
CA GLY A 210 -8.03 37.79 -47.79
C GLY A 210 -7.28 37.70 -49.12
N ALA A 211 -6.84 36.51 -49.51
CA ALA A 211 -6.18 36.27 -50.80
C ALA A 211 -7.11 36.53 -51.98
N GLU A 212 -8.38 36.12 -51.90
CA GLU A 212 -9.40 36.41 -52.91
C GLU A 212 -9.62 37.93 -53.07
N LYS A 213 -9.76 38.66 -51.95
CA LYS A 213 -9.88 40.12 -51.96
C LYS A 213 -8.65 40.80 -52.57
N LEU A 214 -7.44 40.34 -52.24
CA LEU A 214 -6.20 40.86 -52.80
C LEU A 214 -6.14 40.62 -54.31
N ASN A 215 -6.51 39.42 -54.77
CA ASN A 215 -6.56 39.10 -56.19
C ASN A 215 -7.55 40.01 -56.94
N SER A 216 -8.76 40.22 -56.40
CA SER A 216 -9.73 41.15 -56.98
C SER A 216 -9.23 42.61 -56.99
N ALA A 217 -8.51 43.04 -55.95
CA ALA A 217 -7.91 44.38 -55.90
C ALA A 217 -6.82 44.55 -56.97
N ASN A 218 -5.98 43.53 -57.16
CA ASN A 218 -4.95 43.53 -58.21
C ASN A 218 -5.55 43.57 -59.61
N GLN A 219 -6.66 42.86 -59.87
CA GLN A 219 -7.39 42.95 -61.14
C GLN A 219 -7.90 44.36 -61.41
N LYS A 220 -8.55 45.00 -60.41
CA LYS A 220 -8.99 46.40 -60.54
C LYS A 220 -7.85 47.37 -60.76
N MET A 221 -6.70 47.14 -60.12
CA MET A 221 -5.50 47.97 -60.29
C MET A 221 -4.90 47.82 -61.69
N ALA A 222 -4.90 46.61 -62.26
CA ALA A 222 -4.49 46.38 -63.64
C ALA A 222 -5.42 47.14 -64.62
N GLU A 223 -6.74 46.99 -64.46
CA GLU A 223 -7.72 47.72 -65.29
C GLU A 223 -7.57 49.25 -65.18
N ALA A 224 -7.32 49.77 -63.98
CA ALA A 224 -7.07 51.20 -63.79
C ALA A 224 -5.77 51.67 -64.45
N SER A 225 -4.73 50.83 -64.42
CA SER A 225 -3.45 51.10 -65.08
C SER A 225 -3.62 51.14 -66.60
N ASP A 226 -4.38 50.21 -67.18
CA ASP A 226 -4.69 50.20 -68.62
C ASP A 226 -5.47 51.46 -69.04
N LYS A 227 -6.47 51.87 -68.25
CA LYS A 227 -7.22 53.10 -68.48
C LYS A 227 -6.35 54.35 -68.40
N LEU A 228 -5.42 54.38 -67.45
CA LEU A 228 -4.46 55.48 -67.32
C LEU A 228 -3.52 55.55 -68.53
N ALA A 229 -2.98 54.41 -68.97
CA ALA A 229 -2.12 54.33 -70.15
C ALA A 229 -2.86 54.78 -71.43
N PHE A 230 -4.11 54.35 -71.61
CA PHE A 230 -4.97 54.82 -72.70
C PHE A 230 -5.19 56.33 -72.64
N SER A 231 -5.53 56.86 -71.46
CA SER A 231 -5.76 58.31 -71.27
C SER A 231 -4.50 59.14 -71.52
N ALA A 232 -3.32 58.65 -71.11
CA ALA A 232 -2.05 59.30 -71.39
C ALA A 232 -1.76 59.36 -72.90
N THR A 233 -2.07 58.28 -73.64
CA THR A 233 -1.95 58.23 -75.10
C THR A 233 -2.89 59.24 -75.77
N GLU A 234 -4.15 59.31 -75.32
CA GLU A 234 -5.13 60.30 -75.79
C GLU A 234 -4.65 61.75 -75.56
N ILE A 235 -4.13 62.04 -74.37
CA ILE A 235 -3.56 63.37 -74.06
C ILE A 235 -2.38 63.66 -74.99
N SER A 236 -1.44 62.73 -75.15
CA SER A 236 -0.30 62.89 -76.05
C SER A 236 -0.74 63.21 -77.49
N ASN A 237 -1.74 62.49 -78.00
CA ASN A 237 -2.28 62.72 -79.35
C ASN A 237 -2.93 64.11 -79.47
N LYS A 238 -3.72 64.52 -78.47
CA LYS A 238 -4.36 65.86 -78.46
C LYS A 238 -3.34 66.98 -78.34
N THR A 239 -2.27 66.81 -77.56
CA THR A 239 -1.17 67.77 -77.47
C THR A 239 -0.43 67.89 -78.81
N ASN A 240 -0.17 66.77 -79.50
CA ASN A 240 0.43 66.80 -80.84
C ASN A 240 -0.47 67.55 -81.85
N LEU A 241 -1.77 67.28 -81.83
CA LEU A 241 -2.73 67.99 -82.69
C LEU A 241 -2.78 69.49 -82.39
N LEU A 242 -2.76 69.87 -81.11
CA LEU A 242 -2.71 71.27 -80.69
C LEU A 242 -1.43 71.96 -81.19
N SER A 243 -0.28 71.28 -81.08
CA SER A 243 1.00 71.78 -81.61
C SER A 243 0.92 72.01 -83.12
N GLN A 244 0.41 71.04 -83.88
CA GLN A 244 0.23 71.16 -85.34
C GLN A 244 -0.70 72.32 -85.71
N ASN A 245 -1.82 72.48 -85.00
CA ASN A 245 -2.75 73.58 -85.22
C ASN A 245 -2.12 74.94 -84.90
N SER A 246 -1.31 75.02 -83.85
CA SER A 246 -0.56 76.23 -83.50
C SER A 246 0.48 76.59 -84.57
N GLU A 247 1.20 75.61 -85.11
CA GLU A 247 2.15 75.82 -86.23
C GLU A 247 1.42 76.30 -87.50
N ASN A 248 0.28 75.69 -87.82
CA ASN A 248 -0.53 76.10 -88.96
C ASN A 248 -1.07 77.53 -88.80
N LEU A 249 -1.51 77.90 -87.60
CA LEU A 249 -1.95 79.27 -87.30
C LEU A 249 -0.79 80.27 -87.44
N GLN A 250 0.40 79.92 -86.94
CA GLN A 250 1.59 80.77 -87.07
C GLN A 250 1.96 81.00 -88.53
N LYS A 251 1.94 79.95 -89.37
CA LYS A 251 2.16 80.07 -90.83
C LYS A 251 1.10 80.97 -91.48
N GLY A 252 -0.18 80.76 -91.19
CA GLY A 252 -1.25 81.59 -91.75
C GLY A 252 -1.15 83.07 -91.35
N LEU A 253 -0.69 83.37 -90.13
CA LEU A 253 -0.41 84.74 -89.70
C LEU A 253 0.79 85.34 -90.42
N GLN A 254 1.85 84.56 -90.69
CA GLN A 254 3.00 85.01 -91.50
C GLN A 254 2.57 85.33 -92.94
N ASP A 255 1.81 84.44 -93.57
CA ASP A 255 1.31 84.60 -94.94
C ASP A 255 0.41 85.83 -95.10
N PHE A 256 -0.37 86.19 -94.06
CA PHE A 256 -1.20 87.40 -94.06
C PHE A 256 -0.40 88.70 -93.91
N SER A 257 0.79 88.62 -93.31
CA SER A 257 1.63 89.78 -93.01
C SER A 257 2.67 90.12 -94.10
N ALA A 258 2.79 89.27 -95.13
CA ALA A 258 3.70 89.42 -96.27
C ALA A 258 2.97 90.03 -97.49
#